data_AF-A0A2R6Y5Q6-F1
#
_entry.id   AF-A0A2R6Y5Q6-F1
#
_cell.length_a   1.000
_cell.length_b   1.000
_cell.length_c   1.000
_cell.angle_alpha   90.00
_cell.angle_beta   90.00
_cell.angle_gamma   90.00
#
_symmetry.space_group_name_H-M   'P 1'
#
loop_
_entity.id
_entity.type
_entity.pdbx_description
1 polymer ?
#
loop_
_entity_poly.entity_id
_entity_poly.type
_entity_poly.pdbx_seq_one_letter_code
_entity_poly.pdbx_strand_id
1 'polypeptide(L)' 'MGELEKILIMINRWGYLNTEQVALLTQKSFISAKRILERNIKKRFL' A
#
# COMPACT_ATOMS: atom_id res chain seq x y z
N MET A 1 14.66 -4.18 5.40
CA MET A 1 13.19 -4.04 5.32
C MET A 1 12.82 -3.51 3.95
N GLY A 2 12.06 -4.28 3.18
CA GLY A 2 11.67 -3.92 1.81
C GLY A 2 10.66 -2.78 1.76
N GLU A 3 10.55 -2.09 0.63
CA GLU A 3 9.58 -1.00 0.41
C GLU A 3 8.13 -1.45 0.73
N LEU A 4 7.80 -2.69 0.36
CA LEU A 4 6.48 -3.27 0.54
C LEU A 4 6.14 -3.55 2.02
N GLU A 5 7.13 -3.96 2.83
CA GLU A 5 6.95 -4.14 4.29
C GLU A 5 6.66 -2.82 4.98
N LYS A 6 7.34 -1.74 4.58
CA LYS A 6 7.11 -0.39 5.14
C LYS A 6 5.67 0.06 4.87
N ILE A 7 5.18 -0.14 3.65
CA ILE A 7 3.80 0.19 3.26
C ILE A 7 2.78 -0.60 4.09
N LEU A 8 3.00 -1.92 4.26
CA LEU A 8 2.11 -2.77 5.04
C LEU A 8 2.06 -2.38 6.52
N ILE A 9 3.19 -1.98 7.11
CA ILE A 9 3.24 -1.48 8.49
C ILE A 9 2.47 -0.16 8.62
N MET A 10 2.58 0.74 7.64
CA MET A 10 1.82 1.99 7.64
C MET A 10 0.31 1.74 7.53
N ILE A 11 -0.12 0.83 6.65
CA ILE A 11 -1.52 0.41 6.54
C ILE A 11 -2.02 -0.19 7.86
N ASN A 12 -1.26 -1.11 8.47
CA ASN A 12 -1.64 -1.72 9.74
C ASN A 12 -1.68 -0.73 10.91
N ARG A 13 -0.85 0.33 10.92
CA ARG A 13 -0.87 1.36 11.97
C ARG A 13 -2.02 2.35 11.82
N TRP A 14 -2.39 2.69 10.59
CA TRP A 14 -3.37 3.75 10.32
C TRP A 14 -4.79 3.19 10.16
N GLY A 15 -4.95 1.86 10.12
CA GLY A 15 -6.23 1.17 10.03
C GLY A 15 -6.83 1.16 8.63
N TYR A 16 -6.72 2.27 7.90
CA TYR A 16 -7.11 2.38 6.50
C TYR A 16 -6.29 3.47 5.79
N LEU A 17 -5.67 3.14 4.67
CA LEU A 17 -5.00 4.10 3.79
C LEU A 17 -5.65 4.01 2.42
N ASN A 18 -6.15 5.15 1.91
CA ASN A 18 -6.64 5.23 0.55
C ASN A 18 -5.46 5.26 -0.46
N THR A 19 -5.77 5.07 -1.74
CA THR A 19 -4.76 4.98 -2.80
C THR A 19 -3.89 6.25 -2.92
N GLU A 20 -4.46 7.42 -2.65
CA GLU A 20 -3.77 8.71 -2.71
C GLU A 20 -2.76 8.85 -1.58
N GLN A 21 -3.12 8.42 -0.38
CA GLN A 21 -2.22 8.38 0.77
C GLN A 21 -1.09 7.37 0.54
N VAL A 22 -1.38 6.20 -0.02
CA VAL A 22 -0.32 5.24 -0.40
C VAL A 22 0.59 5.84 -1.48
N ALA A 23 0.06 6.55 -2.47
CA ALA A 23 0.84 7.23 -3.49
C ALA A 23 1.78 8.28 -2.89
N LEU A 24 1.28 9.11 -1.97
CA LEU A 24 2.07 10.10 -1.23
C LEU A 24 3.19 9.45 -0.40
N LEU A 25 2.86 8.40 0.36
CA LEU A 25 3.81 7.73 1.25
C LEU A 25 4.90 6.95 0.52
N THR A 26 4.57 6.44 -0.66
CA THR A 26 5.50 5.69 -1.51
C THR A 26 6.22 6.56 -2.53
N GLN A 27 5.85 7.84 -2.63
CA GLN A 27 6.30 8.76 -3.67
C GLN A 27 6.12 8.17 -5.08
N LYS A 28 5.03 7.42 -5.29
CA LYS A 28 4.70 6.79 -6.57
C LYS A 28 3.45 7.42 -7.19
N SER A 29 3.28 7.20 -8.49
CA SER A 29 2.04 7.56 -9.16
C SER A 29 0.84 6.81 -8.57
N PHE A 30 -0.33 7.43 -8.64
CA PHE A 30 -1.60 6.81 -8.22
C PHE A 30 -1.80 5.41 -8.82
N ILE A 31 -1.49 5.23 -10.11
CA ILE A 31 -1.59 3.95 -10.82
C ILE A 31 -0.69 2.88 -10.17
N SER A 32 0.53 3.27 -9.80
CA SER A 32 1.48 2.36 -9.17
C SER A 32 1.03 1.98 -7.76
N ALA A 33 0.54 2.96 -6.98
CA ALA A 33 -0.01 2.73 -5.65
C ALA A 33 -1.24 1.80 -5.69
N LYS A 34 -2.14 2.01 -6.67
CA LYS A 34 -3.31 1.15 -6.89
C LYS A 34 -2.91 -0.29 -7.15
N ARG A 35 -1.93 -0.54 -8.02
CA ARG A 35 -1.41 -1.90 -8.29
C ARG A 35 -0.80 -2.55 -7.05
N ILE A 36 -0.10 -1.77 -6.22
CA ILE A 36 0.47 -2.26 -4.96
C ILE A 36 -0.66 -2.71 -4.03
N LEU A 37 -1.70 -1.89 -3.86
CA LEU A 37 -2.86 -2.23 -3.04
C LEU A 37 -3.60 -3.47 -3.57
N GLU A 38 -3.92 -3.53 -4.87
CA GLU A 38 -4.61 -4.67 -5.48
C GLU A 38 -3.85 -5.99 -5.33
N ARG A 39 -2.52 -5.97 -5.50
CA ARG A 39 -1.67 -7.15 -5.29
C ARG A 39 -1.67 -7.61 -3.84
N ASN A 40 -1.69 -6.68 -2.89
CA ASN A 40 -1.67 -7.01 -1.46
C ASN A 40 -3.03 -7.46 -0.92
N ILE A 41 -4.14 -6.89 -1.42
CA ILE A 41 -5.50 -7.36 -1.12
C ILE A 41 -5.67 -8.80 -1.59
N LYS A 42 -5.26 -9.12 -2.83
CA LYS A 42 -5.30 -10.50 -3.35
C LYS A 42 -4.48 -11.49 -2.51
N LYS A 43 -3.36 -11.05 -1.92
CA LYS A 43 -2.49 -11.91 -1.10
C LYS A 43 -3.01 -12.13 0.32
N ARG A 44 -3.90 -11.27 0.84
CA ARG A 44 -4.45 -11.39 2.21
C ARG A 44 -5.77 -12.18 2.25
N PHE A 45 -6.36 -12.44 1.08
CA PHE A 45 -7.59 -13.23 0.89
C PHE A 45 -7.34 -14.64 0.32
N LEU A 46 -6.06 -15.05 0.21
CA LEU A 46 -5.63 -16.40 -0.13
C LEU A 46 -4.97 -17.05 1.08
#